data_AF-A0A2G1WHB1-F1
#
_entry.id   AF-A0A2G1WHB1-F1
#
_cell.length_a   1.000
_cell.length_b   1.000
_cell.length_c   1.000
_cell.angle_alpha   90.00
_cell.angle_beta   90.00
_cell.angle_gamma   90.00
#
_symmetry.space_group_name_H-M   'P 1'
#
loop_
_entity.id
_entity.type
_entity.pdbx_description
1 polymer ?
#
loop_
_entity_poly.entity_id
_entity_poly.type
_entity_poly.pdbx_seq_one_letter_code
_entity_poly.pdbx_strand_id
1 'polypeptide(L)'
;MADDYVRRTAITRLSVDGEQRELLEVTISEWKRGCQIATDMAWGNCNTKSDVQPLAYDDVREHTDLGSQHAILATHQAAQAITSCIERRSKGKKVSKPTFTAPTVKYDTRTMTLFDDGTVSVPHKA
;
A
#
# COMPACT_ATOMS: atom_id res chain seq x y z
N MET A 1 1.66 21.50 21.32
CA MET A 1 1.47 20.34 22.21
C MET A 1 1.71 19.10 21.37
N ALA A 2 2.95 18.62 21.30
CA ALA A 2 3.25 17.36 20.63
C ALA A 2 2.86 16.25 21.60
N ASP A 3 1.74 15.61 21.28
CA ASP A 3 1.05 14.63 22.10
C ASP A 3 1.94 13.40 22.38
N ASP A 4 1.95 12.95 23.62
CA ASP A 4 2.78 11.86 24.17
C ASP A 4 2.21 10.50 23.72
N TYR A 5 2.10 10.31 22.40
CA TYR A 5 1.59 9.07 21.83
C TYR A 5 2.71 8.03 21.75
N VAL A 6 2.62 7.04 22.64
CA VAL A 6 3.44 5.84 22.54
C VAL A 6 2.94 4.99 21.36
N ARG A 7 3.76 4.85 20.31
CA ARG A 7 3.50 3.92 19.20
C ARG A 7 4.04 2.53 19.56
N ARG A 8 3.18 1.52 19.53
CA ARG A 8 3.57 0.10 19.68
C ARG A 8 3.04 -0.71 18.51
N THR A 9 3.84 -1.68 18.05
CA THR A 9 3.43 -2.64 17.03
C THR A 9 2.90 -3.90 17.70
N ALA A 10 1.64 -4.23 17.47
CA ALA A 10 1.07 -5.51 17.86
C ALA A 10 1.07 -6.46 16.66
N ILE A 11 1.66 -7.64 16.81
CA ILE A 11 1.57 -8.71 15.80
C ILE A 11 0.33 -9.52 16.13
N THR A 12 -0.62 -9.58 15.20
CA THR A 12 -1.87 -10.33 15.37
C THR A 12 -2.05 -11.37 14.26
N ARG A 13 -2.87 -12.38 14.52
CA ARG A 13 -3.37 -13.31 13.50
C ARG A 13 -4.80 -12.93 13.16
N LEU A 14 -5.08 -12.79 11.87
CA LEU A 14 -6.43 -12.64 11.37
C LEU A 14 -7.14 -13.99 11.46
N SER A 15 -8.25 -14.03 12.19
CA SER A 15 -9.19 -15.16 12.15
C SER A 15 -10.16 -14.88 11.00
N VAL A 16 -10.00 -15.60 9.90
CA VAL A 16 -10.83 -15.44 8.69
C VAL A 16 -11.49 -16.76 8.35
N ASP A 17 -12.75 -16.71 7.93
CA ASP A 17 -13.40 -17.84 7.27
C ASP A 17 -12.93 -17.98 5.80
N GLY A 18 -13.45 -18.97 5.09
CA GLY A 18 -13.06 -19.25 3.71
C GLY A 18 -13.34 -18.09 2.74
N GLU A 19 -14.52 -17.49 2.83
CA GLU A 19 -14.94 -16.39 1.96
C GLU A 19 -14.13 -15.12 2.25
N GLN A 20 -13.93 -14.79 3.53
CA GLN A 20 -13.10 -13.68 3.98
C GLN A 20 -11.64 -13.85 3.52
N ARG A 21 -11.13 -15.08 3.56
CA ARG A 21 -9.78 -15.38 3.07
C ARG A 21 -9.66 -15.12 1.57
N GLU A 22 -10.60 -15.60 0.76
CA GLU A 22 -10.60 -15.37 -0.69
C GLU A 22 -10.64 -13.87 -1.01
N LEU A 23 -11.54 -13.13 -0.37
CA LEU A 23 -11.63 -11.66 -0.53
C LEU A 23 -10.32 -10.94 -0.15
N LEU A 24 -9.64 -11.40 0.92
CA LEU A 24 -8.36 -10.85 1.32
C LEU A 24 -7.25 -11.16 0.29
N GLU A 25 -7.21 -12.38 -0.23
CA GLU A 25 -6.22 -12.79 -1.25
C GLU A 25 -6.39 -12.03 -2.57
N VAL A 26 -7.64 -11.75 -2.98
CA VAL A 26 -7.92 -10.88 -4.13
C VAL A 26 -7.51 -9.44 -3.83
N THR A 27 -7.88 -8.90 -2.67
CA THR A 27 -7.47 -7.54 -2.26
C THR A 27 -5.95 -7.38 -2.26
N ILE A 28 -5.19 -8.37 -1.77
CA ILE A 28 -3.73 -8.39 -1.82
C ILE A 28 -3.22 -8.39 -3.27
N SER A 29 -3.88 -9.12 -4.16
CA SER A 29 -3.49 -9.21 -5.57
C SER A 29 -3.70 -7.90 -6.31
N GLU A 30 -4.87 -7.27 -6.14
CA GLU A 30 -5.18 -5.95 -6.67
C GLU A 30 -4.27 -4.87 -6.07
N TRP A 31 -3.97 -4.95 -4.77
CA TRP A 31 -3.03 -4.05 -4.10
C TRP A 31 -1.63 -4.10 -4.72
N LYS A 32 -1.09 -5.32 -4.93
CA LYS A 32 0.22 -5.50 -5.57
C LYS A 32 0.21 -4.93 -6.99
N ARG A 33 -0.86 -5.18 -7.75
CA ARG A 33 -1.04 -4.66 -9.11
C ARG A 33 -1.06 -3.14 -9.12
N GLY A 34 -1.84 -2.50 -8.25
CA GLY A 34 -1.88 -1.04 -8.12
C GLY A 34 -0.53 -0.43 -7.74
N CYS A 35 0.20 -1.04 -6.81
CA CYS A 35 1.56 -0.60 -6.47
C CYS A 35 2.52 -0.71 -7.66
N GLN A 36 2.38 -1.77 -8.46
CA GLN A 36 3.22 -2.00 -9.63
C GLN A 36 2.92 -0.99 -10.75
N ILE A 37 1.64 -0.74 -11.06
CA ILE A 37 1.21 0.28 -12.03
C ILE A 37 1.80 1.65 -11.66
N ALA A 38 1.59 2.09 -10.42
CA ALA A 38 2.10 3.37 -9.97
C ALA A 38 3.64 3.45 -10.02
N THR A 39 4.33 2.34 -9.73
CA THR A 39 5.78 2.27 -9.84
C THR A 39 6.25 2.35 -11.28
N ASP A 40 5.57 1.66 -12.19
CA ASP A 40 5.93 1.62 -13.60
C ASP A 40 5.79 2.99 -14.25
N MET A 41 4.77 3.76 -13.87
CA MET A 41 4.56 5.13 -14.34
C MET A 41 5.57 6.12 -13.73
N ALA A 42 5.85 6.00 -12.43
CA ALA A 42 6.69 6.96 -11.71
C ALA A 42 8.19 6.70 -11.85
N TRP A 43 8.62 5.45 -12.11
CA TRP A 43 10.03 5.08 -12.11
C TRP A 43 10.85 5.86 -13.13
N GLY A 44 11.82 6.63 -12.64
CA GLY A 44 12.67 7.48 -13.47
C GLY A 44 12.08 8.86 -13.77
N ASN A 45 10.85 9.14 -13.34
CA ASN A 45 10.17 10.42 -13.51
C ASN A 45 10.03 11.18 -12.19
N CYS A 46 9.38 10.58 -11.18
CA CYS A 46 9.15 11.21 -9.88
C CYS A 46 9.14 10.17 -8.74
N ASN A 47 9.27 10.64 -7.50
CA ASN A 47 9.34 9.75 -6.33
C ASN A 47 8.66 10.29 -5.07
N THR A 48 8.20 11.54 -5.07
CA THR A 48 7.48 12.10 -3.93
C THR A 48 6.01 11.67 -3.96
N LYS A 49 5.36 11.56 -2.80
CA LYS A 49 3.94 11.17 -2.75
C LYS A 49 3.04 12.17 -3.47
N SER A 50 3.37 13.47 -3.37
CA SER A 50 2.62 14.55 -4.01
C SER A 50 2.70 14.53 -5.53
N ASP A 51 3.76 13.93 -6.10
CA ASP A 51 3.93 13.83 -7.56
C ASP A 51 3.38 12.50 -8.09
N VAL A 52 3.63 11.40 -7.38
CA VAL A 52 3.24 10.05 -7.84
C VAL A 52 1.72 9.86 -7.80
N GLN A 53 1.04 10.42 -6.79
CA GLN A 53 -0.42 10.27 -6.67
C GLN A 53 -1.18 10.88 -7.87
N PRO A 54 -1.05 12.17 -8.21
CA PRO A 54 -1.75 12.73 -9.37
C PRO A 54 -1.30 12.12 -10.71
N LEU A 55 -0.09 11.55 -10.78
CA LEU A 55 0.40 10.88 -11.98
C LEU A 55 -0.29 9.54 -12.23
N ALA A 56 -0.54 8.74 -11.18
CA ALA A 56 -0.89 7.33 -11.33
C ALA A 56 -2.22 6.92 -10.71
N TYR A 57 -2.88 7.80 -9.92
CA TYR A 57 -4.10 7.44 -9.20
C TYR A 57 -5.23 6.97 -10.13
N ASP A 58 -5.44 7.67 -11.25
CA ASP A 58 -6.51 7.33 -12.19
C ASP A 58 -6.25 5.98 -12.88
N ASP A 59 -5.04 5.72 -13.38
CA ASP A 59 -4.66 4.42 -13.93
C ASP A 59 -4.78 3.28 -12.91
N VAL A 60 -4.40 3.52 -11.65
CA VAL A 60 -4.59 2.53 -10.58
C VAL A 60 -6.09 2.26 -10.39
N ARG A 61 -6.94 3.29 -10.42
CA ARG A 61 -8.40 3.13 -10.27
C ARG A 61 -9.08 2.50 -11.48
N GLU A 62 -8.52 2.67 -12.67
CA GLU A 62 -9.04 2.09 -13.91
C GLU A 62 -8.66 0.62 -14.07
N HIS A 63 -7.46 0.25 -13.66
CA HIS A 63 -6.90 -1.08 -13.92
C HIS A 63 -6.89 -2.00 -12.71
N THR A 64 -7.49 -1.58 -11.59
CA THR A 64 -7.65 -2.41 -10.39
C THR A 64 -9.01 -2.18 -9.75
N ASP A 65 -9.45 -3.15 -8.95
CA ASP A 65 -10.69 -3.03 -8.18
C ASP A 65 -10.51 -2.31 -6.83
N LEU A 66 -9.34 -1.70 -6.61
CA LEU A 66 -9.01 -1.01 -5.36
C LEU A 66 -9.93 0.18 -5.11
N GLY A 67 -10.57 0.21 -3.94
CA GLY A 67 -11.24 1.42 -3.45
C GLY A 67 -10.29 2.64 -3.39
N SER A 68 -10.85 3.84 -3.47
CA SER A 68 -10.10 5.11 -3.57
C SER A 68 -8.94 5.23 -2.57
N GLN A 69 -9.18 4.88 -1.30
CA GLN A 69 -8.14 4.99 -0.28
C GLN A 69 -6.99 3.98 -0.49
N HIS A 70 -7.28 2.75 -0.92
CA HIS A 70 -6.22 1.80 -1.27
C HIS A 70 -5.48 2.22 -2.54
N ALA A 71 -6.16 2.77 -3.55
CA ALA A 71 -5.49 3.31 -4.73
C ALA A 71 -4.51 4.44 -4.35
N ILE A 72 -4.91 5.38 -3.49
CA ILE A 72 -4.02 6.41 -2.95
C ILE A 72 -2.83 5.76 -2.21
N LEU A 73 -3.10 4.85 -1.29
CA LEU A 73 -2.04 4.20 -0.52
C LEU A 73 -1.07 3.40 -1.42
N ALA A 74 -1.54 2.82 -2.53
CA ALA A 74 -0.70 2.12 -3.49
C ALA A 74 0.27 3.08 -4.20
N THR A 75 -0.20 4.27 -4.62
CA THR A 75 0.68 5.33 -5.17
C THR A 75 1.72 5.80 -4.14
N HIS A 76 1.34 5.90 -2.86
CA HIS A 76 2.27 6.27 -1.80
C HIS A 76 3.31 5.18 -1.54
N GLN A 77 2.91 3.92 -1.65
CA GLN A 77 3.80 2.77 -1.49
C GLN A 77 4.82 2.72 -2.63
N ALA A 78 4.40 2.99 -3.87
CA ALA A 78 5.29 3.15 -5.01
C ALA A 78 6.31 4.28 -4.77
N ALA A 79 5.86 5.47 -4.38
CA ALA A 79 6.72 6.61 -4.05
C ALA A 79 7.80 6.26 -3.00
N GLN A 80 7.41 5.55 -1.94
CA GLN A 80 8.34 5.08 -0.89
C GLN A 80 9.37 4.09 -1.43
N ALA A 81 8.95 3.14 -2.26
CA ALA A 81 9.85 2.15 -2.86
C ALA A 81 10.88 2.80 -3.80
N ILE A 82 10.43 3.75 -4.64
CA ILE A 82 11.31 4.50 -5.54
C ILE A 82 12.31 5.33 -4.73
N THR A 83 11.84 6.05 -3.70
CA THR A 83 12.70 6.82 -2.80
C THR A 83 13.77 5.94 -2.15
N SER A 84 13.41 4.75 -1.66
CA SER A 84 14.38 3.81 -1.10
C SER A 84 15.43 3.35 -2.12
N CYS A 85 15.03 3.14 -3.39
CA CYS A 85 16.00 2.84 -4.46
C CYS A 85 16.93 4.02 -4.73
N ILE A 86 16.44 5.26 -4.73
CA ILE A 86 17.26 6.46 -4.92
C ILE A 86 18.30 6.59 -3.78
N GLU A 87 17.88 6.41 -2.53
CA GLU A 87 18.78 6.42 -1.37
C GLU A 87 19.82 5.29 -1.41
N ARG A 88 19.45 4.11 -1.92
CA ARG A 88 20.40 3.01 -2.10
C ARG A 88 21.41 3.34 -3.21
N ARG A 89 20.95 3.94 -4.31
CA ARG A 89 21.82 4.37 -5.42
C ARG A 89 22.80 5.44 -4.98
N SER A 90 22.37 6.43 -4.19
CA SER A 90 23.28 7.47 -3.66
C SER A 90 24.37 6.91 -2.74
N LYS A 91 24.12 5.76 -2.12
CA LYS A 91 25.10 4.97 -1.34
C LYS A 91 25.95 4.03 -2.21
N GLY A 92 25.98 4.23 -3.53
CA GLY A 92 26.76 3.44 -4.48
C GLY A 92 26.21 2.03 -4.76
N LYS A 93 25.01 1.69 -4.29
CA LYS A 93 24.42 0.37 -4.53
C LYS A 93 23.76 0.32 -5.91
N LYS A 94 23.96 -0.80 -6.63
CA LYS A 94 23.19 -1.10 -7.84
C LYS A 94 21.72 -1.31 -7.47
N VAL A 95 20.82 -0.63 -8.18
CA VAL A 95 19.37 -0.73 -7.96
C VAL A 95 18.64 -0.93 -9.28
N SER A 96 17.57 -1.69 -9.24
CA SER A 96 16.60 -1.85 -10.33
C SER A 96 15.29 -1.16 -9.99
N LYS A 97 14.38 -1.09 -10.97
CA LYS A 97 12.99 -0.71 -10.71
C LYS A 97 12.39 -1.61 -9.61
N PRO A 98 11.66 -1.07 -8.62
CA PRO A 98 10.99 -1.88 -7.61
C PRO A 98 9.97 -2.83 -8.24
N THR A 99 9.80 -4.00 -7.61
CA THR A 99 8.78 -4.98 -7.99
C THR A 99 8.06 -5.47 -6.73
N PHE A 100 6.74 -5.46 -6.75
CA PHE A 100 5.91 -5.84 -5.61
C PHE A 100 5.51 -7.32 -5.68
N THR A 101 6.18 -8.17 -4.90
CA THR A 101 5.95 -9.63 -4.92
C THR A 101 5.39 -10.18 -3.61
N ALA A 102 5.60 -9.47 -2.49
CA ALA A 102 5.13 -9.93 -1.19
C ALA A 102 3.59 -9.91 -1.12
N PRO A 103 2.94 -10.95 -0.56
CA PRO A 103 1.48 -11.00 -0.40
C PRO A 103 1.05 -10.15 0.80
N THR A 104 1.26 -8.84 0.70
CA THR A 104 0.93 -7.88 1.75
C THR A 104 -0.01 -6.82 1.20
N VAL A 105 -0.83 -6.26 2.09
CA VAL A 105 -1.69 -5.10 1.83
C VAL A 105 -1.58 -4.17 3.03
N LYS A 106 -1.74 -2.87 2.80
CA LYS A 106 -1.64 -1.85 3.82
C LYS A 106 -3.00 -1.22 4.08
N TYR A 107 -3.41 -1.24 5.34
CA TYR A 107 -4.55 -0.48 5.84
C TYR A 107 -4.06 0.72 6.66
N ASP A 108 -4.79 1.82 6.60
CA ASP A 108 -4.63 2.96 7.50
C ASP A 108 -5.89 3.19 8.33
N THR A 109 -5.90 4.25 9.15
CA THR A 109 -7.03 4.57 10.03
C THR A 109 -8.33 4.93 9.29
N ARG A 110 -8.29 5.13 7.96
CA ARG A 110 -9.48 5.39 7.13
C ARG A 110 -10.03 4.10 6.51
N THR A 111 -9.25 3.02 6.55
CA THR A 111 -9.61 1.71 5.99
C THR A 111 -9.55 0.61 7.04
N MET A 112 -9.68 0.94 8.32
CA MET A 112 -9.67 -0.03 9.40
C MET A 112 -10.50 0.49 10.57
N THR A 113 -11.40 -0.35 11.06
CA THR A 113 -12.19 -0.11 12.27
C THR A 113 -11.74 -1.10 13.34
N LEU A 114 -11.31 -0.60 14.49
CA LEU A 114 -11.07 -1.40 15.70
C LEU A 114 -12.25 -1.20 16.65
N PHE A 115 -12.88 -2.29 17.07
CA PHE A 115 -13.99 -2.27 18.01
C PHE A 115 -13.51 -2.41 19.45
N ASP A 116 -14.36 -2.04 20.42
CA ASP A 116 -14.03 -2.07 21.85
C ASP A 116 -13.75 -3.48 22.37
N ASP A 117 -14.28 -4.52 21.71
CA ASP A 117 -14.02 -5.93 22.01
C ASP A 117 -12.68 -6.44 21.42
N GLY A 118 -11.91 -5.56 20.78
CA GLY A 118 -10.63 -5.89 20.15
C GLY A 118 -10.74 -6.52 18.76
N THR A 119 -11.96 -6.68 18.22
CA THR A 119 -12.16 -7.13 16.84
C THR A 119 -11.80 -6.03 15.85
N VAL A 120 -11.37 -6.43 14.64
CA VAL A 120 -10.97 -5.51 13.57
C VAL A 120 -11.78 -5.80 12.32
N SER A 121 -12.32 -4.75 11.70
CA SER A 121 -12.91 -4.80 10.38
C SER A 121 -12.09 -3.98 9.39
N VAL A 122 -11.84 -4.56 8.23
CA VAL A 122 -11.11 -3.94 7.12
C VAL A 122 -11.93 -4.11 5.84
N PRO A 123 -12.08 -3.07 5.01
CA PRO A 123 -12.83 -3.19 3.78
C PRO A 123 -12.04 -4.04 2.78
N HIS A 124 -12.72 -5.00 2.19
CA HIS A 124 -12.27 -5.76 1.03
C HIS A 124 -13.20 -5.37 -0.11
N LYS A 125 -12.67 -4.65 -1.08
CA LYS A 125 -13.35 -4.44 -2.37
C LYS A 125 -12.43 -5.06 -3.41
N ALA A 126 -12.86 -6.21 -3.89
CA ALA A 126 -12.57 -6.71 -5.20
C ALA A 126 -13.87 -6.60 -6.01
#